data_AF-A0A3B3ZEI1-F1
#
_entry.id   AF-A0A3B3ZEI1-F1
#
_cell.length_a   1.000
_cell.length_b   1.000
_cell.length_c   1.000
_cell.angle_alpha   90.00
_cell.angle_beta   90.00
_cell.angle_gamma   90.00
#
_symmetry.space_group_name_H-M   'P 1'
#
loop_
_entity.id
_entity.type
_entity.pdbx_description
1 polymer ?
#
loop_
_entity_poly.entity_id
_entity_poly.type
_entity_poly.pdbx_seq_one_letter_code
_entity_poly.pdbx_strand_id
1 'polypeptide(L)'
;SPIIYFDTCCHCILYMLLIFIEASHFEGLITTILGYILLAGALIVFHAFASLVKFQRSRRLLGVCYIVVKVSLLVVMEIGLFPLICGWWLDICSLEMFDATLKDREQSFDSAPGTTLFLHWLVGMVYVFYFASFILLLREVLRPGVLWFLRNLNDPDFNPVQEMIHLPIYRHLRRFILSVVVFGSIVLLMLWLPIRIIKLLFPTFLPYNVMLYSDAPVSELSLELLLLQVVLPALLEQGHTRQWLKRLVHAWTFTVGYVLDLHSYLLGDFEEEENQPNNNNNNNPPGRHNNNRIHGLGEGLHAAHQAILQQGGPVGFQPYIRPMNFPLKITLLVIFMCVTLLMASLICLTLPVSAGRWLMSFWMGGAVVHELYTAASGLYVCWLSIRAATMLLSWMPQGRTVIMLKVHEWTVMIVKTMVVAVLLAGVIPLLLGLLFELVIVAPLRVPLDQTPLFYPWQDWALGVLHAKIIAAITLMGPQWWLKTVIEQVYANGIRNIDLLYIVRRLAAPVICVLLLSLCVPYTVSKGVTPLLAVQTEMQTLVERRIYPFLLMVVILLAILSFQIRQFKRLYEHIKNDKYLVGQRLVNYERRSTSASYSTS
;
A
#
# COMPACT_ATOMS: atom_id res chain seq x y z
N SER A 1 27.50 -6.07 -28.90
CA SER A 1 28.66 -6.51 -28.10
C SER A 1 28.38 -6.28 -26.61
N PRO A 2 28.11 -7.32 -25.82
CA PRO A 2 27.68 -7.21 -24.41
C PRO A 2 28.78 -6.72 -23.44
N ILE A 3 30.05 -6.78 -23.85
CA ILE A 3 31.21 -6.36 -23.05
C ILE A 3 31.28 -4.83 -22.91
N ILE A 4 30.81 -4.08 -23.93
CA ILE A 4 30.84 -2.61 -23.94
C ILE A 4 29.82 -2.01 -22.94
N TYR A 5 28.74 -2.75 -22.64
CA TYR A 5 27.69 -2.29 -21.70
C TYR A 5 27.95 -2.68 -20.24
N PHE A 6 28.67 -3.77 -19.99
CA PHE A 6 29.19 -4.05 -18.64
C PHE A 6 30.20 -2.97 -18.22
N ASP A 7 30.99 -2.48 -19.17
CA ASP A 7 31.84 -1.29 -18.99
C ASP A 7 31.02 -0.04 -18.70
N THR A 8 29.88 0.19 -19.38
CA THR A 8 29.01 1.35 -19.09
C THR A 8 28.39 1.27 -17.69
N CYS A 9 28.05 0.06 -17.22
CA CYS A 9 27.51 -0.14 -15.86
C CYS A 9 28.60 0.07 -14.79
N CYS A 10 29.83 -0.35 -15.05
CA CYS A 10 31.00 -0.10 -14.18
C CYS A 10 31.40 1.38 -14.19
N HIS A 11 31.35 2.03 -15.35
CA HIS A 11 31.55 3.47 -15.50
C HIS A 11 30.44 4.25 -14.78
N CYS A 12 29.19 3.79 -14.81
CA CYS A 12 28.09 4.34 -14.01
C CYS A 12 28.29 4.14 -12.51
N ILE A 13 28.89 3.04 -12.05
CA ILE A 13 29.26 2.85 -10.63
C ILE A 13 30.34 3.84 -10.23
N LEU A 14 31.36 4.02 -11.08
CA LEU A 14 32.42 4.99 -10.86
C LEU A 14 31.85 6.42 -10.88
N TYR A 15 30.91 6.70 -11.78
CA TYR A 15 30.19 7.97 -11.91
C TYR A 15 29.21 8.21 -10.75
N MET A 16 28.57 7.17 -10.20
CA MET A 16 27.75 7.22 -8.98
C MET A 16 28.59 7.53 -7.75
N LEU A 17 29.76 6.90 -7.64
CA LEU A 17 30.75 7.19 -6.60
C LEU A 17 31.31 8.60 -6.77
N LEU A 18 31.56 9.04 -8.01
CA LEU A 18 31.99 10.40 -8.33
C LEU A 18 30.91 11.42 -8.00
N ILE A 19 29.66 11.25 -8.41
CA ILE A 19 28.53 12.13 -8.02
C ILE A 19 28.36 12.13 -6.50
N PHE A 20 28.46 10.99 -5.82
CA PHE A 20 28.37 10.94 -4.36
C PHE A 20 29.53 11.67 -3.66
N ILE A 21 30.72 11.67 -4.27
CA ILE A 21 31.92 12.36 -3.76
C ILE A 21 31.93 13.86 -4.16
N GLU A 22 31.42 14.19 -5.34
CA GLU A 22 31.34 15.53 -5.94
C GLU A 22 30.13 16.30 -5.36
N ALA A 23 29.08 15.60 -4.92
CA ALA A 23 27.97 16.06 -4.10
C ALA A 23 28.40 16.35 -2.64
N SER A 24 29.36 17.24 -2.51
CA SER A 24 29.75 17.98 -1.30
C SER A 24 28.59 18.79 -0.66
N HIS A 25 27.36 18.74 -1.19
CA HIS A 25 26.18 19.35 -0.57
C HIS A 25 25.65 18.61 0.67
N PHE A 26 26.04 17.35 0.88
CA PHE A 26 25.72 16.58 2.10
C PHE A 26 26.95 16.38 2.99
N GLU A 27 27.72 17.45 3.22
CA GLU A 27 28.84 17.41 4.16
C GLU A 27 28.41 16.76 5.48
N GLY A 28 27.22 17.06 6.02
CA GLY A 28 26.73 16.48 7.27
C GLY A 28 26.58 14.95 7.27
N LEU A 29 26.06 14.33 6.21
CA LEU A 29 25.85 12.87 6.19
C LEU A 29 27.16 12.12 5.95
N ILE A 30 27.99 12.63 5.05
CA ILE A 30 29.30 12.03 4.76
C ILE A 30 30.24 12.23 5.95
N THR A 31 30.29 13.41 6.56
CA THR A 31 31.10 13.69 7.76
C THR A 31 30.64 12.88 8.96
N THR A 32 29.33 12.65 9.15
CA THR A 32 28.85 11.79 10.24
C THR A 32 29.24 10.34 10.02
N ILE A 33 29.05 9.78 8.82
CA ILE A 33 29.47 8.39 8.53
C ILE A 33 30.98 8.23 8.68
N LEU A 34 31.77 9.15 8.11
CA LEU A 34 33.23 9.16 8.26
C LEU A 34 33.63 9.30 9.73
N GLY A 35 32.96 10.18 10.48
CA GLY A 35 33.18 10.38 11.91
C GLY A 35 32.93 9.10 12.72
N TYR A 36 31.85 8.36 12.43
CA TYR A 36 31.57 7.07 13.07
C TYR A 36 32.57 5.98 12.67
N ILE A 37 33.07 5.97 11.42
CA ILE A 37 34.13 5.05 10.98
C ILE A 37 35.44 5.35 11.71
N LEU A 38 35.83 6.62 11.81
CA LEU A 38 37.01 7.05 12.54
C LEU A 38 36.88 6.74 14.04
N LEU A 39 35.70 6.98 14.63
CA LEU A 39 35.39 6.60 16.01
C LEU A 39 35.51 5.10 16.23
N ALA A 40 34.97 4.28 15.32
CA ALA A 40 35.11 2.82 15.38
C ALA A 40 36.58 2.39 15.32
N GLY A 41 37.37 3.00 14.42
CA GLY A 41 38.82 2.80 14.33
C GLY A 41 39.55 3.16 15.62
N ALA A 42 39.25 4.33 16.20
CA ALA A 42 39.83 4.78 17.46
C ALA A 42 39.47 3.85 18.63
N LEU A 43 38.23 3.37 18.70
CA LEU A 43 37.80 2.40 19.71
C LEU A 43 38.53 1.06 19.58
N ILE A 44 38.81 0.59 18.35
CA ILE A 44 39.63 -0.61 18.12
C ILE A 44 41.06 -0.40 18.64
N VAL A 45 41.68 0.74 18.34
CA VAL A 45 43.04 1.09 18.79
C VAL A 45 43.10 1.18 20.31
N PHE A 46 42.14 1.86 20.95
CA PHE A 46 42.07 1.95 22.40
C PHE A 46 41.79 0.61 23.06
N HIS A 47 40.97 -0.25 22.44
CA HIS A 47 40.75 -1.60 22.93
C HIS A 47 42.04 -2.45 22.88
N ALA A 48 42.83 -2.32 21.80
CA ALA A 48 44.14 -2.96 21.69
C ALA A 48 45.11 -2.46 22.77
N PHE A 49 45.17 -1.14 22.99
CA PHE A 49 46.00 -0.53 24.04
C PHE A 49 45.59 -0.97 25.45
N ALA A 50 44.29 -0.96 25.76
CA ALA A 50 43.77 -1.44 27.05
C ALA A 50 44.04 -2.94 27.28
N SER A 51 44.10 -3.73 26.21
CA SER A 51 44.50 -5.14 26.26
C SER A 51 45.99 -5.30 26.58
N LEU A 52 46.86 -4.44 26.05
CA LEU A 52 48.28 -4.41 26.38
C LEU A 52 48.51 -4.05 27.85
N VAL A 53 47.76 -3.07 28.36
CA VAL A 53 47.87 -2.57 29.75
C VAL A 53 47.13 -3.47 30.77
N LYS A 54 46.48 -4.57 30.34
CA LYS A 54 45.69 -5.51 31.17
C LYS A 54 44.56 -4.85 31.99
N PHE A 55 44.03 -3.71 31.54
CA PHE A 55 42.97 -3.00 32.27
C PHE A 55 41.58 -3.59 31.95
N GLN A 56 41.11 -4.51 32.79
CA GLN A 56 39.93 -5.34 32.49
C GLN A 56 38.61 -4.57 32.34
N ARG A 57 38.38 -3.53 33.15
CA ARG A 57 37.11 -2.75 33.13
C ARG A 57 36.99 -1.87 31.88
N SER A 58 38.03 -1.11 31.57
CA SER A 58 38.11 -0.25 30.38
C SER A 58 38.00 -1.07 29.09
N ARG A 59 38.67 -2.21 29.00
CA ARG A 59 38.55 -3.13 27.86
C ARG A 59 37.11 -3.57 27.59
N ARG A 60 36.37 -3.94 28.65
CA ARG A 60 34.95 -4.34 28.53
C ARG A 60 34.08 -3.18 28.04
N LEU A 61 34.30 -1.97 28.57
CA LEU A 61 33.53 -0.78 28.19
C LEU A 61 33.80 -0.35 26.74
N LEU A 62 35.07 -0.34 26.31
CA LEU A 62 35.47 -0.04 24.93
C LEU A 62 34.93 -1.08 23.94
N GLY A 63 34.93 -2.37 24.31
CA GLY A 63 34.36 -3.44 23.49
C GLY A 63 32.85 -3.28 23.28
N VAL A 64 32.09 -2.94 24.32
CA VAL A 64 30.65 -2.67 24.21
C VAL A 64 30.39 -1.41 23.36
N CYS A 65 31.17 -0.34 23.57
CA CYS A 65 31.05 0.89 22.77
C CYS A 65 31.30 0.62 21.28
N TYR A 66 32.35 -0.15 20.94
CA TYR A 66 32.62 -0.58 19.58
C TYR A 66 31.46 -1.38 18.97
N ILE A 67 30.86 -2.32 19.72
CA ILE A 67 29.72 -3.10 19.25
C ILE A 67 28.54 -2.20 18.91
N VAL A 68 28.24 -1.20 19.75
CA VAL A 68 27.15 -0.24 19.50
C VAL A 68 27.41 0.55 18.21
N VAL A 69 28.62 1.12 18.05
CA VAL A 69 29.00 1.87 16.84
C VAL A 69 29.01 0.98 15.59
N LYS A 70 29.47 -0.26 15.71
CA LYS A 70 29.46 -1.25 14.63
C LYS A 70 28.02 -1.55 14.18
N VAL A 71 27.12 -1.83 15.12
CA VAL A 71 25.72 -2.15 14.81
C VAL A 71 25.02 -0.93 14.20
N SER A 72 25.22 0.28 14.72
CA SER A 72 24.62 1.48 14.13
C SER A 72 25.10 1.73 12.70
N LEU A 73 26.39 1.58 12.42
CA LEU A 73 26.94 1.68 11.06
C LEU A 73 26.37 0.63 10.10
N LEU A 74 26.23 -0.63 10.55
CA LEU A 74 25.63 -1.69 9.75
C LEU A 74 24.14 -1.44 9.47
N VAL A 75 23.39 -0.90 10.44
CA VAL A 75 21.99 -0.52 10.26
C VAL A 75 21.83 0.62 9.25
N VAL A 76 22.66 1.66 9.33
CA VAL A 76 22.65 2.77 8.36
C VAL A 76 22.98 2.26 6.95
N MET A 77 23.93 1.32 6.83
CA MET A 77 24.26 0.68 5.55
C MET A 77 23.08 -0.14 4.98
N GLU A 78 22.44 -0.98 5.80
CA GLU A 78 21.37 -1.88 5.33
C GLU A 78 20.02 -1.17 5.11
N ILE A 79 19.65 -0.19 5.94
CA ILE A 79 18.34 0.51 5.86
C ILE A 79 18.43 1.82 5.09
N GLY A 80 19.57 2.50 5.13
CA GLY A 80 19.78 3.77 4.42
C GLY A 80 20.37 3.55 3.04
N LEU A 81 21.60 3.04 2.97
CA LEU A 81 22.37 2.98 1.73
C LEU A 81 21.83 1.93 0.74
N PHE A 82 21.46 0.73 1.20
CA PHE A 82 21.00 -0.33 0.30
C PHE A 82 19.74 0.05 -0.50
N PRO A 83 18.65 0.56 0.11
CA PRO A 83 17.51 1.07 -0.65
C PRO A 83 17.89 2.20 -1.58
N LEU A 84 18.75 3.13 -1.15
CA LEU A 84 19.18 4.26 -1.98
C LEU A 84 19.85 3.79 -3.28
N ILE A 85 20.80 2.84 -3.20
CA ILE A 85 21.46 2.26 -4.37
C ILE A 85 20.43 1.61 -5.30
N CYS A 86 19.47 0.86 -4.74
CA CYS A 86 18.41 0.24 -5.53
C CYS A 86 17.53 1.29 -6.22
N GLY A 87 17.20 2.39 -5.54
CA GLY A 87 16.42 3.50 -6.11
C GLY A 87 17.11 4.15 -7.30
N TRP A 88 18.43 4.40 -7.20
CA TRP A 88 19.21 4.91 -8.32
C TRP A 88 19.30 3.94 -9.49
N TRP A 89 19.45 2.64 -9.23
CA TRP A 89 19.41 1.62 -10.28
C TRP A 89 18.07 1.65 -11.04
N LEU A 90 16.95 1.75 -10.32
CA LEU A 90 15.63 1.87 -10.92
C LEU A 90 15.49 3.14 -11.76
N ASP A 91 15.91 4.29 -11.23
CA ASP A 91 15.81 5.57 -11.96
C ASP A 91 16.62 5.53 -13.26
N ILE A 92 17.90 5.16 -13.19
CA ILE A 92 18.79 5.08 -14.37
C ILE A 92 18.24 4.10 -15.41
N CYS A 93 17.73 2.94 -14.99
CA CYS A 93 17.14 1.97 -15.91
C CYS A 93 15.82 2.45 -16.54
N SER A 94 15.14 3.42 -15.91
CA SER A 94 13.86 3.98 -16.36
C SER A 94 13.98 5.29 -17.14
N LEU A 95 15.17 5.89 -17.29
CA LEU A 95 15.36 7.17 -17.97
C LEU A 95 14.77 7.20 -19.39
N GLU A 96 15.07 6.17 -20.19
CA GLU A 96 14.55 6.05 -21.56
C GLU A 96 13.04 5.84 -21.62
N MET A 97 12.41 5.42 -20.51
CA MET A 97 10.97 5.29 -20.43
C MET A 97 10.27 6.65 -20.41
N PHE A 98 10.92 7.68 -19.85
CA PHE A 98 10.35 9.02 -19.66
C PHE A 98 10.96 10.10 -20.57
N ASP A 99 11.77 9.71 -21.56
CA ASP A 99 12.58 10.62 -22.39
C ASP A 99 13.53 11.55 -21.61
N ALA A 100 13.92 11.13 -20.41
CA ALA A 100 14.83 11.89 -19.56
C ALA A 100 16.28 11.50 -19.85
N THR A 101 17.20 12.45 -19.75
CA THR A 101 18.64 12.19 -19.85
C THR A 101 19.31 12.22 -18.47
N LEU A 102 20.52 11.65 -18.37
CA LEU A 102 21.33 11.76 -17.15
C LEU A 102 21.61 13.21 -16.76
N LYS A 103 21.70 14.11 -17.75
CA LYS A 103 21.93 15.53 -17.54
C LYS A 103 20.73 16.23 -16.88
N ASP A 104 19.51 15.84 -17.26
CA ASP A 104 18.30 16.39 -16.62
C ASP A 104 18.19 15.95 -15.16
N ARG A 105 18.69 14.75 -14.84
CA ARG A 105 18.79 14.26 -13.46
C ARG A 105 19.88 14.96 -12.66
N GLU A 106 21.03 15.23 -13.27
CA GLU A 106 22.10 16.04 -12.66
C GLU A 106 21.55 17.43 -12.27
N GLN A 107 20.87 18.11 -13.19
CA GLN A 107 20.23 19.41 -12.91
C GLN A 107 19.15 19.32 -11.82
N SER A 108 18.34 18.24 -11.83
CA SER A 108 17.35 18.00 -10.77
C SER A 108 18.01 17.80 -9.41
N PHE A 109 19.14 17.09 -9.38
CA PHE A 109 19.92 16.83 -8.17
C PHE A 109 20.55 18.12 -7.64
N ASP A 110 21.11 18.97 -8.50
CA ASP A 110 21.69 20.26 -8.13
C ASP A 110 20.64 21.23 -7.58
N SER A 111 19.44 21.24 -8.16
CA SER A 111 18.37 22.14 -7.73
C SER A 111 17.75 21.76 -6.38
N ALA A 112 17.62 20.45 -6.10
CA ALA A 112 16.96 19.94 -4.90
C ALA A 112 17.57 18.61 -4.40
N PRO A 113 18.80 18.62 -3.86
CA PRO A 113 19.54 17.41 -3.50
C PRO A 113 18.88 16.61 -2.37
N GLY A 114 18.24 17.30 -1.41
CA GLY A 114 17.45 16.69 -0.34
C GLY A 114 16.29 15.85 -0.86
N THR A 115 15.47 16.45 -1.73
CA THR A 115 14.26 15.85 -2.27
C THR A 115 14.58 14.70 -3.20
N THR A 116 15.58 14.85 -4.08
CA THR A 116 16.01 13.77 -4.98
C THR A 116 16.53 12.56 -4.20
N LEU A 117 17.39 12.76 -3.20
CA LEU A 117 17.88 11.67 -2.35
C LEU A 117 16.74 10.94 -1.62
N PHE A 118 15.83 11.71 -1.04
CA PHE A 118 14.67 11.16 -0.33
C PHE A 118 13.77 10.34 -1.25
N LEU A 119 13.48 10.83 -2.46
CA LEU A 119 12.64 10.12 -3.43
C LEU A 119 13.30 8.82 -3.92
N HIS A 120 14.60 8.84 -4.22
CA HIS A 120 15.33 7.61 -4.59
C HIS A 120 15.35 6.60 -3.45
N TRP A 121 15.60 7.05 -2.21
CA TRP A 121 15.54 6.18 -1.04
C TRP A 121 14.12 5.60 -0.84
N LEU A 122 13.07 6.41 -0.98
CA LEU A 122 11.69 5.99 -0.83
C LEU A 122 11.31 4.93 -1.88
N VAL A 123 11.57 5.19 -3.16
CA VAL A 123 11.31 4.24 -4.26
C VAL A 123 12.12 2.96 -4.07
N GLY A 124 13.38 3.09 -3.69
CA GLY A 124 14.24 1.96 -3.36
C GLY A 124 13.72 1.12 -2.20
N MET A 125 13.21 1.75 -1.14
CA MET A 125 12.65 1.05 0.02
C MET A 125 11.38 0.29 -0.34
N VAL A 126 10.50 0.91 -1.15
CA VAL A 126 9.30 0.26 -1.69
C VAL A 126 9.68 -0.96 -2.53
N TYR A 127 10.69 -0.85 -3.39
CA TYR A 127 11.21 -1.96 -4.18
C TYR A 127 11.74 -3.11 -3.31
N VAL A 128 12.59 -2.81 -2.31
CA VAL A 128 13.13 -3.83 -1.39
C VAL A 128 12.00 -4.53 -0.63
N PHE A 129 10.98 -3.79 -0.20
CA PHE A 129 9.80 -4.35 0.47
C PHE A 129 9.00 -5.31 -0.42
N TYR A 130 8.71 -4.93 -1.67
CA TYR A 130 7.99 -5.80 -2.60
C TYR A 130 8.81 -7.02 -3.01
N PHE A 131 10.11 -6.85 -3.20
CA PHE A 131 11.02 -7.96 -3.48
C PHE A 131 11.04 -8.96 -2.32
N ALA A 132 11.18 -8.48 -1.08
CA ALA A 132 11.12 -9.32 0.11
C ALA A 132 9.78 -10.06 0.23
N SER A 133 8.67 -9.38 -0.03
CA SER A 133 7.33 -9.98 -0.07
C SER A 133 7.20 -11.08 -1.14
N PHE A 134 7.81 -10.88 -2.30
CA PHE A 134 7.85 -11.90 -3.36
C PHE A 134 8.69 -13.12 -2.95
N ILE A 135 9.86 -12.92 -2.32
CA ILE A 135 10.67 -14.03 -1.79
C ILE A 135 9.91 -14.84 -0.74
N LEU A 136 9.12 -14.19 0.13
CA LEU A 136 8.26 -14.88 1.09
C LEU A 136 7.19 -15.72 0.38
N LEU A 137 6.56 -15.19 -0.67
CA LEU A 137 5.61 -15.96 -1.49
C LEU A 137 6.28 -17.15 -2.16
N LEU A 138 7.50 -16.98 -2.69
CA LEU A 138 8.26 -18.09 -3.27
C LEU A 138 8.56 -19.18 -2.22
N ARG A 139 8.88 -18.82 -0.97
CA ARG A 139 9.11 -19.79 0.13
C ARG A 139 7.86 -20.58 0.52
N GLU A 140 6.67 -20.05 0.27
CA GLU A 140 5.43 -20.80 0.49
C GLU A 140 5.12 -21.82 -0.61
N VAL A 141 5.71 -21.67 -1.80
CA VAL A 141 5.47 -22.53 -2.96
C VAL A 141 6.61 -23.53 -3.16
N LEU A 142 7.84 -23.08 -2.94
CA LEU A 142 9.05 -23.88 -3.10
C LEU A 142 9.39 -24.61 -1.82
N ARG A 143 10.00 -25.77 -1.99
CA ARG A 143 10.57 -26.58 -0.90
C ARG A 143 11.59 -25.78 -0.07
N PRO A 144 11.61 -25.93 1.26
CA PRO A 144 12.43 -25.14 2.21
C PRO A 144 13.96 -25.16 2.01
N GLY A 145 14.50 -26.01 1.13
CA GLY A 145 15.94 -26.07 0.80
C GLY A 145 16.36 -25.39 -0.52
N VAL A 146 15.41 -24.98 -1.36
CA VAL A 146 15.74 -24.44 -2.70
C VAL A 146 16.35 -23.04 -2.60
N LEU A 147 15.77 -22.20 -1.75
CA LEU A 147 16.20 -20.81 -1.53
C LEU A 147 17.22 -20.69 -0.39
N TRP A 148 18.16 -21.65 -0.30
CA TRP A 148 19.18 -21.69 0.77
C TRP A 148 20.12 -20.48 0.76
N PHE A 149 20.31 -19.85 -0.40
CA PHE A 149 21.18 -18.67 -0.57
C PHE A 149 20.52 -17.38 -0.07
N LEU A 150 19.19 -17.33 0.00
CA LEU A 150 18.44 -16.21 0.57
C LEU A 150 18.19 -16.49 2.05
N ARG A 151 18.36 -15.46 2.88
CA ARG A 151 18.12 -15.58 4.32
C ARG A 151 16.61 -15.69 4.58
N ASN A 152 16.22 -16.52 5.54
CA ASN A 152 14.84 -16.60 6.00
C ASN A 152 14.63 -15.56 7.10
N LEU A 153 13.83 -14.51 6.82
CA LEU A 153 13.56 -13.43 7.79
C LEU A 153 12.51 -13.82 8.83
N ASN A 154 11.76 -14.90 8.59
CA ASN A 154 10.65 -15.37 9.45
C ASN A 154 11.06 -16.52 10.39
N ASP A 155 12.37 -16.81 10.50
CA ASP A 155 12.85 -17.81 11.44
C ASP A 155 12.77 -17.24 12.87
N PRO A 156 12.04 -17.87 13.82
CA PRO A 156 11.89 -17.33 15.18
C PRO A 156 13.21 -17.21 15.94
N ASP A 157 14.25 -17.96 15.54
CA ASP A 157 15.59 -17.88 16.12
C ASP A 157 16.44 -16.75 15.53
N PHE A 158 15.91 -16.04 14.51
CA PHE A 158 16.62 -14.98 13.81
C PHE A 158 16.37 -13.61 14.44
N ASN A 159 17.39 -13.07 15.11
CA ASN A 159 17.43 -11.68 15.55
C ASN A 159 18.46 -10.89 14.70
N PRO A 160 18.05 -9.91 13.87
CA PRO A 160 18.96 -9.21 12.96
C PRO A 160 20.09 -8.48 13.69
N VAL A 161 19.77 -7.86 14.83
CA VAL A 161 20.75 -7.17 15.68
C VAL A 161 21.77 -8.14 16.27
N GLN A 162 21.33 -9.33 16.70
CA GLN A 162 22.21 -10.35 17.26
C GLN A 162 23.24 -10.82 16.23
N GLU A 163 22.81 -11.03 14.98
CA GLU A 163 23.72 -11.42 13.91
C GLU A 163 24.74 -10.32 13.55
N MET A 164 24.32 -9.05 13.52
CA MET A 164 25.21 -7.89 13.33
C MET A 164 26.29 -7.79 14.41
N ILE A 165 25.97 -8.23 15.64
CA ILE A 165 26.94 -8.27 16.74
C ILE A 165 27.98 -9.38 16.48
N HIS A 166 27.54 -10.61 16.17
CA HIS A 166 28.41 -11.78 16.15
C HIS A 166 29.30 -11.92 14.90
N LEU A 167 28.86 -11.46 13.72
CA LEU A 167 29.62 -11.67 12.48
C LEU A 167 30.65 -10.56 12.22
N PRO A 168 31.80 -10.86 11.59
CA PRO A 168 32.80 -9.84 11.23
C PRO A 168 32.29 -8.91 10.13
N ILE A 169 32.72 -7.64 10.13
CA ILE A 169 32.28 -6.59 9.18
C ILE A 169 32.50 -7.03 7.72
N TYR A 170 33.63 -7.66 7.40
CA TYR A 170 33.91 -8.17 6.05
C TYR A 170 32.83 -9.14 5.53
N ARG A 171 32.27 -9.98 6.42
CA ARG A 171 31.21 -10.93 6.03
C ARG A 171 29.91 -10.19 5.71
N HIS A 172 29.58 -9.14 6.45
CA HIS A 172 28.46 -8.26 6.13
C HIS A 172 28.69 -7.52 4.82
N LEU A 173 29.86 -6.91 4.62
CA LEU A 173 30.18 -6.18 3.40
C LEU A 173 30.12 -7.08 2.16
N ARG A 174 30.67 -8.30 2.23
CA ARG A 174 30.56 -9.28 1.14
C ARG A 174 29.11 -9.64 0.83
N ARG A 175 28.28 -9.84 1.86
CA ARG A 175 26.84 -10.12 1.69
C ARG A 175 26.11 -8.93 1.08
N PHE A 176 26.43 -7.71 1.51
CA PHE A 176 25.89 -6.47 0.98
C PHE A 176 26.24 -6.30 -0.51
N ILE A 177 27.48 -6.56 -0.90
CA ILE A 177 27.88 -6.50 -2.32
C ILE A 177 27.12 -7.54 -3.14
N LEU A 178 26.99 -8.77 -2.63
CA LEU A 178 26.21 -9.81 -3.29
C LEU A 178 24.74 -9.43 -3.43
N SER A 179 24.13 -8.82 -2.41
CA SER A 179 22.74 -8.34 -2.51
C SER A 179 22.61 -7.22 -3.53
N VAL A 180 23.52 -6.24 -3.56
CA VAL A 180 23.50 -5.18 -4.58
C VAL A 180 23.57 -5.75 -6.00
N VAL A 181 24.45 -6.73 -6.25
CA VAL A 181 24.58 -7.37 -7.57
C VAL A 181 23.33 -8.15 -7.95
N VAL A 182 22.78 -8.96 -7.04
CA VAL A 182 21.56 -9.74 -7.30
C VAL A 182 20.38 -8.81 -7.58
N PHE A 183 20.13 -7.84 -6.70
CA PHE A 183 18.99 -6.93 -6.86
C PHE A 183 19.15 -6.07 -8.11
N GLY A 184 20.38 -5.62 -8.39
CA GLY A 184 20.67 -4.86 -9.58
C GLY A 184 20.47 -5.66 -10.87
N SER A 185 21.00 -6.87 -10.96
CA SER A 185 20.83 -7.71 -12.17
C SER A 185 19.35 -7.99 -12.48
N ILE A 186 18.52 -8.13 -11.44
CA ILE A 186 17.07 -8.28 -11.58
C ILE A 186 16.43 -7.00 -12.14
N VAL A 187 16.84 -5.81 -11.68
CA VAL A 187 16.38 -4.52 -12.23
C VAL A 187 16.73 -4.40 -13.71
N LEU A 188 17.95 -4.74 -14.11
CA LEU A 188 18.37 -4.72 -15.52
C LEU A 188 17.52 -5.66 -16.38
N LEU A 189 17.22 -6.86 -15.86
CA LEU A 189 16.40 -7.85 -16.56
C LEU A 189 14.93 -7.45 -16.63
N MET A 190 14.36 -6.88 -15.56
CA MET A 190 12.93 -6.59 -15.45
C MET A 190 12.53 -5.21 -15.96
N LEU A 191 13.46 -4.26 -16.07
CA LEU A 191 13.17 -2.90 -16.55
C LEU A 191 14.02 -2.53 -17.78
N TRP A 192 15.34 -2.50 -17.66
CA TRP A 192 16.21 -1.97 -18.71
C TRP A 192 16.08 -2.78 -20.02
N LEU A 193 16.17 -4.11 -19.96
CA LEU A 193 16.07 -4.96 -21.15
C LEU A 193 14.69 -4.87 -21.83
N PRO A 194 13.55 -4.95 -21.10
CA PRO A 194 12.21 -4.71 -21.66
C PRO A 194 12.06 -3.34 -22.32
N ILE A 195 12.51 -2.26 -21.68
CA ILE A 195 12.38 -0.91 -22.23
C ILE A 195 13.12 -0.81 -23.57
N ARG A 196 14.33 -1.38 -23.67
CA ARG A 196 15.08 -1.45 -24.93
C ARG A 196 14.38 -2.27 -26.01
N ILE A 197 13.79 -3.41 -25.64
CA ILE A 197 13.01 -4.24 -26.55
C ILE A 197 11.77 -3.48 -27.03
N ILE A 198 11.06 -2.78 -26.14
CA ILE A 198 9.87 -1.97 -26.47
C ILE A 198 10.24 -0.85 -27.44
N LYS A 199 11.33 -0.12 -27.19
CA LYS A 199 11.82 0.95 -28.08
C LYS A 199 12.13 0.43 -29.50
N LEU A 200 12.64 -0.81 -29.59
CA LEU A 200 12.97 -1.45 -30.86
C LEU A 200 11.73 -2.00 -31.58
N LEU A 201 10.78 -2.61 -30.85
CA LEU A 201 9.56 -3.20 -31.42
C LEU A 201 8.45 -2.18 -31.69
N PHE A 202 8.33 -1.15 -30.85
CA PHE A 202 7.26 -0.16 -30.87
C PHE A 202 7.82 1.27 -30.69
N PRO A 203 8.41 1.87 -31.74
CA PRO A 203 9.10 3.16 -31.64
C PRO A 203 8.16 4.34 -31.30
N THR A 204 6.86 4.20 -31.54
CA THR A 204 5.84 5.22 -31.21
C THR A 204 5.20 5.03 -29.85
N PHE A 205 5.56 3.98 -29.11
CA PHE A 205 4.94 3.67 -27.82
C PHE A 205 5.55 4.49 -26.67
N LEU A 206 6.86 4.69 -26.69
CA LEU A 206 7.58 5.56 -25.77
C LEU A 206 7.68 6.98 -26.35
N PRO A 207 7.79 8.03 -25.52
CA PRO A 207 7.96 8.01 -24.07
C PRO A 207 6.64 7.95 -23.29
N TYR A 208 6.76 7.65 -22.00
CA TYR A 208 5.66 7.80 -21.05
C TYR A 208 5.54 9.24 -20.59
N ASN A 209 4.44 9.90 -20.97
CA ASN A 209 4.15 11.27 -20.60
C ASN A 209 3.82 11.38 -19.10
N VAL A 210 4.80 11.87 -18.33
CA VAL A 210 4.65 12.29 -16.93
C VAL A 210 4.88 13.81 -16.88
N MET A 211 3.94 14.56 -17.45
CA MET A 211 3.97 16.03 -17.41
C MET A 211 3.47 16.49 -16.04
N LEU A 212 4.35 16.76 -15.06
CA LEU A 212 3.93 17.54 -13.90
C LEU A 212 3.69 18.98 -14.37
N TYR A 213 2.44 19.39 -14.64
CA TYR A 213 2.17 20.79 -14.95
C TYR A 213 2.31 21.61 -13.66
N SER A 214 3.35 22.44 -13.63
CA SER A 214 3.76 23.26 -12.49
C SER A 214 2.72 24.30 -12.02
N ASP A 215 1.63 24.51 -12.76
CA ASP A 215 0.71 25.63 -12.50
C ASP A 215 -0.43 25.26 -11.54
N ALA A 216 -0.63 23.98 -11.20
CA ALA A 216 -1.60 23.55 -10.18
C ALA A 216 -1.20 22.24 -9.44
N PRO A 217 -0.06 22.22 -8.73
CA PRO A 217 0.55 21.00 -8.16
C PRO A 217 -0.36 20.27 -7.17
N VAL A 218 -1.22 20.99 -6.44
CA VAL A 218 -2.12 20.38 -5.44
C VAL A 218 -3.21 19.53 -6.11
N SER A 219 -3.65 19.90 -7.32
CA SER A 219 -4.72 19.20 -8.03
C SER A 219 -4.26 17.89 -8.65
N GLU A 220 -3.05 17.86 -9.22
CA GLU A 220 -2.45 16.64 -9.79
C GLU A 220 -2.09 15.65 -8.69
N LEU A 221 -1.43 16.12 -7.61
CA LEU A 221 -1.10 15.29 -6.46
C LEU A 221 -2.35 14.67 -5.80
N SER A 222 -3.48 15.39 -5.74
CA SER A 222 -4.72 14.84 -5.18
C SER A 222 -5.28 13.68 -6.01
N LEU A 223 -5.12 13.73 -7.33
CA LEU A 223 -5.61 12.71 -8.26
C LEU A 223 -4.65 11.50 -8.30
N GLU A 224 -3.33 11.73 -8.24
CA GLU A 224 -2.32 10.68 -8.07
C GLU A 224 -2.47 9.96 -6.72
N LEU A 225 -2.74 10.70 -5.63
CA LEU A 225 -3.02 10.13 -4.31
C LEU A 225 -4.35 9.37 -4.30
N LEU A 226 -5.39 9.85 -4.99
CA LEU A 226 -6.66 9.12 -5.14
C LEU A 226 -6.44 7.82 -5.90
N LEU A 227 -5.64 7.85 -6.98
CA LEU A 227 -5.26 6.66 -7.70
C LEU A 227 -4.49 5.69 -6.80
N LEU A 228 -3.47 6.17 -6.08
CA LEU A 228 -2.69 5.35 -5.16
C LEU A 228 -3.52 4.85 -3.96
N GLN A 229 -4.59 5.53 -3.56
CA GLN A 229 -5.38 5.20 -2.38
C GLN A 229 -6.65 4.39 -2.70
N VAL A 230 -7.14 4.43 -3.94
CA VAL A 230 -8.30 3.65 -4.41
C VAL A 230 -7.84 2.47 -5.25
N VAL A 231 -6.90 2.69 -6.17
CA VAL A 231 -6.46 1.67 -7.12
C VAL A 231 -5.51 0.67 -6.50
N LEU A 232 -4.49 1.16 -5.80
CA LEU A 232 -3.49 0.31 -5.20
C LEU A 232 -4.10 -0.65 -4.16
N PRO A 233 -4.98 -0.22 -3.23
CA PRO A 233 -5.61 -1.15 -2.28
C PRO A 233 -6.63 -2.05 -2.96
N ALA A 234 -7.40 -1.59 -3.95
CA ALA A 234 -8.31 -2.48 -4.67
C ALA A 234 -7.57 -3.63 -5.39
N LEU A 235 -6.34 -3.39 -5.87
CA LEU A 235 -5.48 -4.39 -6.50
C LEU A 235 -4.71 -5.25 -5.48
N LEU A 236 -4.25 -4.68 -4.37
CA LEU A 236 -3.40 -5.36 -3.38
C LEU A 236 -4.14 -5.94 -2.17
N GLU A 237 -5.26 -5.36 -1.75
CA GLU A 237 -6.00 -5.69 -0.52
C GLU A 237 -7.00 -6.84 -0.72
N GLN A 238 -7.18 -7.33 -1.95
CA GLN A 238 -7.84 -8.61 -2.17
C GLN A 238 -6.83 -9.73 -1.97
N GLY A 239 -6.91 -10.46 -0.84
CA GLY A 239 -6.13 -11.69 -0.63
C GLY A 239 -6.21 -12.71 -1.78
N HIS A 240 -7.19 -12.56 -2.67
CA HIS A 240 -7.27 -13.26 -3.95
C HIS A 240 -6.08 -13.01 -4.90
N THR A 241 -5.48 -11.81 -4.97
CA THR A 241 -4.36 -11.56 -5.89
C THR A 241 -3.09 -12.28 -5.42
N ARG A 242 -2.81 -12.27 -4.12
CA ARG A 242 -1.74 -13.12 -3.54
C ARG A 242 -2.00 -14.59 -3.77
N GLN A 243 -3.23 -15.09 -3.53
CA GLN A 243 -3.58 -16.48 -3.81
C GLN A 243 -3.46 -16.83 -5.29
N TRP A 244 -3.86 -15.92 -6.19
CA TRP A 244 -3.75 -16.10 -7.63
C TRP A 244 -2.29 -16.12 -8.08
N LEU A 245 -1.47 -15.21 -7.56
CA LEU A 245 -0.02 -15.18 -7.78
C LEU A 245 0.63 -16.46 -7.24
N LYS A 246 0.26 -16.92 -6.04
CA LYS A 246 0.71 -18.20 -5.48
C LYS A 246 0.37 -19.38 -6.39
N ARG A 247 -0.87 -19.45 -6.89
CA ARG A 247 -1.30 -20.48 -7.84
C ARG A 247 -0.55 -20.37 -9.18
N LEU A 248 -0.31 -19.17 -9.68
CA LEU A 248 0.44 -18.94 -10.92
C LEU A 248 1.89 -19.40 -10.77
N VAL A 249 2.56 -18.98 -9.70
CA VAL A 249 3.94 -19.41 -9.39
C VAL A 249 3.97 -20.92 -9.23
N HIS A 250 3.04 -21.53 -8.49
CA HIS A 250 2.96 -22.98 -8.33
C HIS A 250 2.71 -23.71 -9.66
N ALA A 251 1.81 -23.21 -10.51
CA ALA A 251 1.55 -23.79 -11.83
C ALA A 251 2.80 -23.69 -12.72
N TRP A 252 3.52 -22.57 -12.67
CA TRP A 252 4.76 -22.37 -13.40
C TRP A 252 5.87 -23.31 -12.90
N THR A 253 6.10 -23.38 -11.58
CA THR A 253 7.11 -24.27 -10.99
C THR A 253 6.79 -25.74 -11.25
N PHE A 254 5.51 -26.13 -11.20
CA PHE A 254 5.07 -27.47 -11.55
C PHE A 254 5.33 -27.79 -13.02
N THR A 255 4.94 -26.89 -13.94
CA THR A 255 5.11 -27.10 -15.39
C THR A 255 6.58 -27.18 -15.78
N VAL A 256 7.39 -26.21 -15.36
CA VAL A 256 8.83 -26.19 -15.66
C VAL A 256 9.56 -27.31 -14.93
N GLY A 257 9.17 -27.59 -13.68
CA GLY A 257 9.68 -28.70 -12.89
C GLY A 257 9.41 -30.06 -13.55
N TYR A 258 8.25 -30.24 -14.17
CA TYR A 258 7.93 -31.45 -14.93
C TYR A 258 8.74 -31.55 -16.23
N VAL A 259 8.79 -30.47 -17.02
CA VAL A 259 9.55 -30.43 -18.29
C VAL A 259 11.05 -30.69 -18.08
N LEU A 260 11.61 -30.22 -16.97
CA LEU A 260 13.03 -30.40 -16.64
C LEU A 260 13.32 -31.59 -15.74
N ASP A 261 12.28 -32.31 -15.30
CA ASP A 261 12.38 -33.40 -14.34
C ASP A 261 13.17 -32.95 -13.08
N LEU A 262 12.74 -31.79 -12.56
CA LEU A 262 13.18 -31.14 -11.32
C LEU A 262 12.00 -30.98 -10.32
N HIS A 263 10.86 -31.61 -10.58
CA HIS A 263 9.66 -31.51 -9.74
C HIS A 263 9.94 -31.88 -8.27
N SER A 264 10.54 -33.06 -8.02
CA SER A 264 10.93 -33.53 -6.67
C SER A 264 11.90 -32.56 -5.97
N TYR A 265 12.75 -31.85 -6.72
CA TYR A 265 13.66 -30.85 -6.16
C TYR A 265 12.94 -29.54 -5.77
N LEU A 266 12.02 -29.05 -6.62
CA LEU A 266 11.36 -27.75 -6.44
C LEU A 266 10.16 -27.80 -5.48
N LEU A 267 9.31 -28.82 -5.61
CA LEU A 267 8.05 -28.95 -4.87
C LEU A 267 8.08 -30.07 -3.81
N GLY A 268 9.01 -31.02 -3.91
CA GLY A 268 8.97 -32.25 -3.11
C GLY A 268 8.00 -33.28 -3.71
N ASP A 269 8.05 -34.50 -3.17
CA ASP A 269 7.15 -35.59 -3.57
C ASP A 269 5.95 -35.61 -2.63
N PHE A 270 4.72 -35.58 -3.19
CA PHE A 270 3.46 -35.44 -2.44
C PHE A 270 3.05 -36.71 -1.65
N GLU A 271 3.87 -37.76 -1.60
CA GLU A 271 3.44 -39.10 -1.16
C GLU A 271 3.55 -39.39 0.34
N GLU A 272 4.07 -38.49 1.18
CA GLU A 272 4.25 -38.79 2.62
C GLU A 272 3.19 -38.22 3.57
N GLU A 273 2.28 -37.34 3.13
CA GLU A 273 1.21 -36.83 4.01
C GLU A 273 -0.06 -37.71 4.03
N GLU A 274 -0.30 -38.56 3.03
CA GLU A 274 -1.43 -39.51 3.04
C GLU A 274 -1.12 -40.86 3.72
N ASN A 275 0.14 -41.14 4.05
CA ASN A 275 0.59 -42.43 4.60
C ASN A 275 1.22 -42.34 6.01
N GLN A 276 0.77 -41.41 6.85
CA GLN A 276 0.94 -41.60 8.30
C GLN A 276 -0.20 -42.48 8.83
N PRO A 277 0.04 -43.75 9.19
CA PRO A 277 -0.93 -44.49 9.97
C PRO A 277 -1.11 -43.76 11.29
N ASN A 278 -2.36 -43.46 11.59
CA ASN A 278 -2.86 -42.85 12.81
C ASN A 278 -2.37 -43.64 14.03
N ASN A 279 -1.16 -43.35 14.51
CA ASN A 279 -0.63 -43.93 15.74
C ASN A 279 -1.11 -43.08 16.91
N ASN A 280 -2.41 -43.17 17.15
CA ASN A 280 -3.06 -42.78 18.39
C ASN A 280 -2.51 -43.66 19.51
N ASN A 281 -1.40 -43.25 20.10
CA ASN A 281 -0.98 -43.66 21.44
C ASN A 281 0.03 -42.65 21.96
N ASN A 282 -0.45 -41.65 22.70
CA ASN A 282 0.17 -41.31 23.98
C ASN A 282 -0.73 -40.40 24.81
N ASN A 283 -1.00 -40.92 26.02
CA ASN A 283 -1.66 -40.25 27.13
C ASN A 283 -0.95 -38.95 27.50
N ASN A 284 -1.67 -37.84 27.51
CA ASN A 284 -1.40 -36.69 28.37
C ASN A 284 -2.75 -36.03 28.76
N PRO A 285 -2.91 -35.60 30.03
CA PRO A 285 -4.18 -35.10 30.54
C PRO A 285 -4.59 -33.76 29.89
N PRO A 286 -5.89 -33.42 29.88
CA PRO A 286 -6.38 -32.24 29.17
C PRO A 286 -5.93 -30.96 29.86
N GLY A 287 -4.90 -30.33 29.30
CA GLY A 287 -4.51 -28.96 29.60
C GLY A 287 -5.57 -27.99 29.09
N ARG A 288 -6.46 -27.58 30.00
CA ARG A 288 -7.49 -26.55 29.87
C ARG A 288 -6.95 -25.26 29.25
N HIS A 289 -7.02 -25.13 27.92
CA HIS A 289 -6.81 -23.85 27.23
C HIS A 289 -8.12 -23.05 27.24
N ASN A 290 -8.11 -21.96 28.01
CA ASN A 290 -9.17 -20.98 28.08
C ASN A 290 -9.42 -20.33 26.72
N ASN A 291 -10.48 -20.76 26.02
CA ASN A 291 -11.10 -20.01 24.94
C ASN A 291 -11.89 -18.82 25.50
N ASN A 292 -11.18 -17.77 25.93
CA ASN A 292 -11.74 -16.45 26.13
C ASN A 292 -10.73 -15.40 25.66
N ARG A 293 -10.63 -15.24 24.33
CA ARG A 293 -10.23 -13.96 23.75
C ARG A 293 -11.41 -13.41 22.95
N ILE A 294 -12.02 -12.42 23.58
CA ILE A 294 -13.03 -11.53 23.06
C ILE A 294 -12.53 -10.94 21.74
N HIS A 295 -13.36 -11.05 20.69
CA HIS A 295 -13.22 -10.29 19.46
C HIS A 295 -13.21 -8.80 19.77
N GLY A 296 -12.02 -8.18 19.73
CA GLY A 296 -11.85 -6.74 19.66
C GLY A 296 -11.62 -6.32 18.22
N LEU A 297 -12.62 -5.71 17.59
CA LEU A 297 -12.46 -4.94 16.34
C LEU A 297 -11.39 -3.86 16.59
N GLY A 298 -10.24 -3.94 15.92
CA GLY A 298 -9.27 -2.84 16.00
C GLY A 298 -7.86 -3.02 15.44
N GLU A 299 -7.42 -4.20 14.96
CA GLU A 299 -6.02 -4.40 14.54
C GLU A 299 -5.87 -5.08 13.16
N GLY A 300 -6.68 -4.66 12.18
CA GLY A 300 -6.74 -5.33 10.86
C GLY A 300 -5.50 -5.20 9.97
N LEU A 301 -4.63 -4.20 10.17
CA LEU A 301 -3.48 -3.97 9.27
C LEU A 301 -2.13 -4.40 9.86
N HIS A 302 -1.88 -4.09 11.15
CA HIS A 302 -0.65 -4.51 11.83
C HIS A 302 -0.67 -6.00 12.21
N ALA A 303 -1.80 -6.54 12.67
CA ALA A 303 -1.89 -7.98 12.98
C ALA A 303 -1.89 -8.84 11.71
N ALA A 304 -2.42 -8.34 10.58
CA ALA A 304 -2.29 -9.01 9.29
C ALA A 304 -0.83 -8.99 8.78
N HIS A 305 -0.13 -7.85 8.89
CA HIS A 305 1.29 -7.77 8.54
C HIS A 305 2.16 -8.64 9.46
N GLN A 306 1.82 -8.74 10.75
CA GLN A 306 2.53 -9.58 11.71
C GLN A 306 2.19 -11.07 11.56
N ALA A 307 0.97 -11.42 11.14
CA ALA A 307 0.59 -12.77 10.75
C ALA A 307 1.26 -13.22 9.42
N ILE A 308 1.53 -12.28 8.50
CA ILE A 308 2.32 -12.53 7.28
C ILE A 308 3.76 -12.92 7.61
N LEU A 309 4.34 -12.36 8.68
CA LEU A 309 5.69 -12.69 9.13
C LEU A 309 5.78 -14.03 9.89
N GLN A 310 4.66 -14.61 10.34
CA GLN A 310 4.67 -15.84 11.16
C GLN A 310 4.28 -17.12 10.40
N GLN A 311 3.82 -17.03 9.14
CA GLN A 311 3.54 -18.21 8.31
C GLN A 311 4.80 -18.68 7.59
N GLY A 312 5.80 -19.16 8.34
CA GLY A 312 6.94 -19.89 7.78
C GLY A 312 6.54 -21.32 7.40
N GLY A 313 6.82 -21.74 6.17
CA GLY A 313 6.71 -23.14 5.76
C GLY A 313 7.62 -24.07 6.60
N PRO A 314 7.42 -25.40 6.51
CA PRO A 314 8.12 -26.36 7.36
C PRO A 314 9.65 -26.21 7.25
N VAL A 315 10.31 -25.98 8.38
CA VAL A 315 11.77 -25.88 8.51
C VAL A 315 12.37 -27.26 8.73
N GLY A 316 12.30 -28.13 7.71
CA GLY A 316 12.80 -29.50 7.77
C GLY A 316 13.60 -29.89 6.53
N PHE A 317 14.63 -30.73 6.72
CA PHE A 317 15.29 -31.38 5.60
C PHE A 317 14.35 -32.43 5.01
N GLN A 318 13.73 -32.10 3.87
CA GLN A 318 13.04 -33.10 3.05
C GLN A 318 14.06 -33.78 2.10
N PRO A 319 13.96 -35.08 1.84
CA PRO A 319 14.73 -35.73 0.78
C PRO A 319 14.27 -35.24 -0.61
N TYR A 320 15.11 -35.39 -1.63
CA TYR A 320 14.72 -35.23 -3.04
C TYR A 320 15.53 -36.18 -3.92
N ILE A 321 14.95 -36.54 -5.06
CA ILE A 321 15.60 -37.36 -6.07
C ILE A 321 16.45 -36.46 -6.96
N ARG A 322 17.76 -36.75 -7.06
CA ARG A 322 18.68 -36.01 -7.92
C ARG A 322 18.68 -36.61 -9.33
N PRO A 323 18.19 -35.90 -10.37
CA PRO A 323 18.21 -36.41 -11.73
C PRO A 323 19.62 -36.43 -12.34
N MET A 324 19.79 -37.20 -13.41
CA MET A 324 20.98 -37.17 -14.26
C MET A 324 21.15 -35.78 -14.89
N ASN A 325 22.39 -35.29 -15.00
CA ASN A 325 22.73 -33.94 -15.47
C ASN A 325 22.11 -32.79 -14.67
N PHE A 326 21.97 -32.96 -13.35
CA PHE A 326 21.45 -31.95 -12.42
C PHE A 326 21.97 -30.50 -12.65
N PRO A 327 23.29 -30.22 -12.76
CA PRO A 327 23.75 -28.84 -12.91
C PRO A 327 23.27 -28.18 -14.21
N LEU A 328 23.19 -28.93 -15.32
CA LEU A 328 22.67 -28.43 -16.60
C LEU A 328 21.17 -28.12 -16.49
N LYS A 329 20.40 -29.00 -15.84
CA LYS A 329 18.97 -28.75 -15.61
C LYS A 329 18.73 -27.49 -14.76
N ILE A 330 19.57 -27.23 -13.77
CA ILE A 330 19.51 -26.01 -12.96
C ILE A 330 19.90 -24.76 -13.77
N THR A 331 20.95 -24.80 -14.60
CA THR A 331 21.29 -23.64 -15.44
C THR A 331 20.18 -23.34 -16.44
N LEU A 332 19.58 -24.37 -17.02
CA LEU A 332 18.44 -24.24 -17.91
C LEU A 332 17.21 -23.70 -17.15
N LEU A 333 16.92 -24.15 -15.93
CA LEU A 333 15.87 -23.58 -15.08
C LEU A 333 16.06 -22.07 -14.87
N VAL A 334 17.29 -21.63 -14.57
CA VAL A 334 17.60 -20.20 -14.41
C VAL A 334 17.38 -19.43 -15.72
N ILE A 335 17.79 -19.99 -16.87
CA ILE A 335 17.54 -19.37 -18.18
C ILE A 335 16.03 -19.24 -18.44
N PHE A 336 15.25 -20.30 -18.22
CA PHE A 336 13.79 -20.25 -18.39
C PHE A 336 13.15 -19.23 -17.44
N MET A 337 13.61 -19.17 -16.19
CA MET A 337 13.19 -18.15 -15.23
C MET A 337 13.46 -16.74 -15.77
N CYS A 338 14.68 -16.46 -16.22
CA CYS A 338 15.06 -15.18 -16.81
C CYS A 338 14.18 -14.81 -18.02
N VAL A 339 13.95 -15.76 -18.94
CA VAL A 339 13.08 -15.54 -20.12
C VAL A 339 11.63 -15.27 -19.70
N THR A 340 11.09 -16.04 -18.75
CA THR A 340 9.71 -15.85 -18.28
C THR A 340 9.53 -14.53 -17.52
N LEU A 341 10.51 -14.12 -16.72
CA LEU A 341 10.52 -12.83 -16.04
C LEU A 341 10.57 -11.68 -17.04
N LEU A 342 11.40 -11.80 -18.09
CA LEU A 342 11.49 -10.82 -19.18
C LEU A 342 10.17 -10.70 -19.95
N MET A 343 9.55 -11.83 -20.29
CA MET A 343 8.26 -11.83 -20.99
C MET A 343 7.15 -11.27 -20.11
N ALA A 344 7.14 -11.63 -18.82
CA ALA A 344 6.18 -11.10 -17.86
C ALA A 344 6.34 -9.59 -17.67
N SER A 345 7.57 -9.08 -17.60
CA SER A 345 7.82 -7.63 -17.49
C SER A 345 7.46 -6.88 -18.77
N LEU A 346 7.77 -7.42 -19.95
CA LEU A 346 7.31 -6.86 -21.24
C LEU A 346 5.80 -6.74 -21.30
N ILE A 347 5.07 -7.79 -20.91
CA ILE A 347 3.61 -7.78 -20.86
C ILE A 347 3.12 -6.76 -19.83
N CYS A 348 3.72 -6.72 -18.63
CA CYS A 348 3.32 -5.80 -17.57
C CYS A 348 3.53 -4.32 -17.94
N LEU A 349 4.60 -4.00 -18.68
CA LEU A 349 4.89 -2.64 -19.11
C LEU A 349 4.03 -2.22 -20.32
N THR A 350 3.76 -3.13 -21.26
CA THR A 350 3.08 -2.79 -22.53
C THR A 350 1.57 -2.96 -22.51
N LEU A 351 1.07 -4.06 -21.93
CA LEU A 351 -0.32 -4.48 -22.08
C LEU A 351 -1.27 -3.55 -21.29
N PRO A 352 -1.02 -3.22 -20.01
CA PRO A 352 -1.84 -2.24 -19.30
C PRO A 352 -1.83 -0.86 -19.98
N VAL A 353 -0.65 -0.34 -20.34
CA VAL A 353 -0.55 1.00 -20.94
C VAL A 353 -1.23 1.06 -22.31
N SER A 354 -1.07 0.04 -23.17
CA SER A 354 -1.76 -0.01 -24.47
C SER A 354 -3.28 -0.12 -24.34
N ALA A 355 -3.78 -0.98 -23.45
CA ALA A 355 -5.21 -1.08 -23.16
C ALA A 355 -5.77 0.24 -22.59
N GLY A 356 -5.00 0.90 -21.73
CA GLY A 356 -5.35 2.18 -21.14
C GLY A 356 -5.39 3.32 -22.15
N ARG A 357 -4.37 3.43 -23.01
CA ARG A 357 -4.35 4.41 -24.12
C ARG A 357 -5.51 4.21 -25.08
N TRP A 358 -5.85 2.96 -25.40
CA TRP A 358 -7.01 2.63 -26.22
C TRP A 358 -8.33 3.04 -25.55
N LEU A 359 -8.48 2.79 -24.25
CA LEU A 359 -9.66 3.19 -23.50
C LEU A 359 -9.78 4.72 -23.41
N MET A 360 -8.67 5.41 -23.13
CA MET A 360 -8.65 6.86 -22.99
C MET A 360 -8.86 7.57 -24.33
N SER A 361 -8.37 7.01 -25.44
CA SER A 361 -8.60 7.59 -26.75
C SER A 361 -10.07 7.51 -27.18
N PHE A 362 -10.78 6.48 -26.74
CA PHE A 362 -12.23 6.39 -26.94
C PHE A 362 -13.00 7.47 -26.17
N TRP A 363 -12.53 7.86 -24.97
CA TRP A 363 -13.24 8.81 -24.10
C TRP A 363 -12.81 10.28 -24.29
N MET A 364 -11.51 10.56 -24.39
CA MET A 364 -10.95 11.93 -24.53
C MET A 364 -10.43 12.26 -25.93
N GLY A 365 -10.57 11.36 -26.90
CA GLY A 365 -10.05 11.56 -28.26
C GLY A 365 -8.52 11.59 -28.30
N GLY A 366 -7.95 12.60 -28.96
CA GLY A 366 -6.49 12.75 -29.14
C GLY A 366 -5.76 13.50 -28.04
N ALA A 367 -6.38 13.76 -26.89
CA ALA A 367 -5.75 14.48 -25.78
C ALA A 367 -4.61 13.66 -25.16
N VAL A 368 -3.49 14.33 -24.83
CA VAL A 368 -2.37 13.71 -24.12
C VAL A 368 -2.76 13.55 -22.65
N VAL A 369 -2.84 12.31 -22.19
CA VAL A 369 -3.21 11.96 -20.81
C VAL A 369 -1.96 11.51 -20.06
N HIS A 370 -1.87 11.81 -18.77
CA HIS A 370 -0.81 11.26 -17.92
C HIS A 370 -0.82 9.73 -17.98
N GLU A 371 0.37 9.16 -18.17
CA GLU A 371 0.50 7.70 -18.34
C GLU A 371 0.21 6.91 -17.07
N LEU A 372 0.24 7.56 -15.90
CA LEU A 372 -0.22 6.92 -14.68
C LEU A 372 -1.71 6.56 -14.77
N TYR A 373 -2.53 7.42 -15.39
CA TYR A 373 -3.97 7.18 -15.58
C TYR A 373 -4.24 6.12 -16.64
N THR A 374 -3.48 6.13 -17.74
CA THR A 374 -3.58 5.10 -18.79
C THR A 374 -3.15 3.74 -18.22
N ALA A 375 -2.00 3.66 -17.53
CA ALA A 375 -1.50 2.43 -16.93
C ALA A 375 -2.48 1.84 -15.93
N ALA A 376 -3.03 2.65 -15.02
CA ALA A 376 -3.95 2.19 -13.99
C ALA A 376 -5.31 1.75 -14.57
N SER A 377 -5.90 2.56 -15.46
CA SER A 377 -7.17 2.21 -16.11
C SER A 377 -7.04 0.95 -16.97
N GLY A 378 -5.94 0.84 -17.71
CA GLY A 378 -5.63 -0.34 -18.50
C GLY A 378 -5.40 -1.58 -17.65
N LEU A 379 -4.65 -1.48 -16.54
CA LEU A 379 -4.48 -2.59 -15.60
C LEU A 379 -5.83 -3.11 -15.07
N TYR A 380 -6.77 -2.20 -14.77
CA TYR A 380 -8.13 -2.58 -14.40
C TYR A 380 -8.89 -3.28 -15.51
N VAL A 381 -8.83 -2.76 -16.74
CA VAL A 381 -9.47 -3.41 -17.90
C VAL A 381 -8.92 -4.82 -18.09
N CYS A 382 -7.60 -4.99 -17.96
CA CYS A 382 -6.95 -6.29 -18.07
C CYS A 382 -7.42 -7.25 -16.97
N TRP A 383 -7.43 -6.78 -15.72
CA TRP A 383 -7.89 -7.56 -14.58
C TRP A 383 -9.36 -7.95 -14.70
N LEU A 384 -10.24 -7.01 -15.09
CA LEU A 384 -11.66 -7.28 -15.34
C LEU A 384 -11.85 -8.28 -16.47
N SER A 385 -11.07 -8.17 -17.55
CA SER A 385 -11.13 -9.08 -18.70
C SER A 385 -10.72 -10.50 -18.31
N ILE A 386 -9.62 -10.65 -17.55
CA ILE A 386 -9.18 -11.96 -17.02
C ILE A 386 -10.25 -12.55 -16.09
N ARG A 387 -10.83 -11.73 -15.22
CA ARG A 387 -11.88 -12.18 -14.30
C ARG A 387 -13.17 -12.56 -15.05
N ALA A 388 -13.55 -11.81 -16.06
CA ALA A 388 -14.70 -12.12 -16.91
C ALA A 388 -14.47 -13.42 -17.68
N ALA A 389 -13.29 -13.59 -18.30
CA ALA A 389 -12.94 -14.80 -19.03
C ALA A 389 -12.95 -16.05 -18.13
N THR A 390 -12.34 -15.98 -16.95
CA THR A 390 -12.35 -17.10 -15.99
C THR A 390 -13.75 -17.43 -15.48
N MET A 391 -14.60 -16.43 -15.25
CA MET A 391 -16.01 -16.65 -14.90
C MET A 391 -16.80 -17.29 -16.05
N LEU A 392 -16.64 -16.81 -17.28
CA LEU A 392 -17.32 -17.35 -18.45
C LEU A 392 -16.92 -18.82 -18.72
N LEU A 393 -15.63 -19.15 -18.61
CA LEU A 393 -15.13 -20.53 -18.74
C LEU A 393 -15.72 -21.44 -17.65
N SER A 394 -15.92 -20.91 -16.44
CA SER A 394 -16.53 -21.67 -15.33
C SER A 394 -18.04 -21.92 -15.53
N TRP A 395 -18.72 -21.06 -16.28
CA TRP A 395 -20.17 -21.15 -16.54
C TRP A 395 -20.52 -21.96 -17.78
N MET A 396 -19.59 -22.05 -18.75
CA MET A 396 -19.76 -22.81 -19.98
C MET A 396 -20.26 -24.27 -19.78
N PRO A 397 -19.82 -25.03 -18.75
CA PRO A 397 -20.31 -26.40 -18.52
C PRO A 397 -21.68 -26.50 -17.84
N GLN A 398 -22.28 -25.41 -17.34
CA GLN A 398 -23.48 -25.45 -16.48
C GLN A 398 -24.82 -25.32 -17.23
N GLY A 399 -24.79 -25.14 -18.56
CA GLY A 399 -25.99 -25.07 -19.41
C GLY A 399 -26.60 -23.66 -19.55
N ARG A 400 -27.27 -23.41 -20.69
CA ARG A 400 -27.73 -22.05 -21.11
C ARG A 400 -28.79 -21.43 -20.19
N THR A 401 -29.65 -22.23 -19.57
CA THR A 401 -30.73 -21.75 -18.69
C THR A 401 -30.18 -21.22 -17.36
N VAL A 402 -29.20 -21.91 -16.77
CA VAL A 402 -28.50 -21.48 -15.55
C VAL A 402 -27.69 -20.21 -15.82
N ILE A 403 -27.07 -20.11 -17.01
CA ILE A 403 -26.36 -18.90 -17.44
C ILE A 403 -27.32 -17.70 -17.50
N MET A 404 -28.49 -17.84 -18.13
CA MET A 404 -29.47 -16.74 -18.23
C MET A 404 -29.97 -16.27 -16.85
N LEU A 405 -30.22 -17.20 -15.92
CA LEU A 405 -30.62 -16.86 -14.56
C LEU A 405 -29.51 -16.13 -13.81
N LYS A 406 -28.26 -16.58 -13.96
CA LYS A 406 -27.09 -15.90 -13.37
C LYS A 406 -26.84 -14.52 -13.97
N VAL A 407 -26.99 -14.36 -15.29
CA VAL A 407 -26.92 -13.05 -15.96
C VAL A 407 -27.98 -12.13 -15.38
N HIS A 408 -29.22 -12.59 -15.21
CA HIS A 408 -30.27 -11.78 -14.60
C HIS A 408 -29.93 -11.34 -13.16
N GLU A 409 -29.52 -12.27 -12.29
CA GLU A 409 -29.08 -11.95 -10.92
C GLU A 409 -27.93 -10.92 -10.91
N TRP A 410 -26.94 -11.10 -11.79
CA TRP A 410 -25.79 -10.21 -11.90
C TRP A 410 -26.18 -8.84 -12.44
N THR A 411 -27.05 -8.75 -13.45
CA THR A 411 -27.51 -7.46 -13.98
C THR A 411 -28.24 -6.65 -12.91
N VAL A 412 -29.13 -7.28 -12.12
CA VAL A 412 -29.81 -6.61 -11.01
C VAL A 412 -28.81 -6.14 -9.95
N MET A 413 -27.82 -6.97 -9.62
CA MET A 413 -26.74 -6.61 -8.69
C MET A 413 -25.90 -5.44 -9.22
N ILE A 414 -25.51 -5.45 -10.50
CA ILE A 414 -24.76 -4.36 -11.16
C ILE A 414 -25.55 -3.05 -11.16
N VAL A 415 -26.86 -3.10 -11.45
CA VAL A 415 -27.69 -1.88 -11.41
C VAL A 415 -27.79 -1.34 -9.99
N LYS A 416 -28.02 -2.18 -8.98
CA LYS A 416 -28.06 -1.76 -7.57
C LYS A 416 -26.73 -1.17 -7.11
N THR A 417 -25.61 -1.82 -7.43
CA THR A 417 -24.27 -1.31 -7.08
C THR A 417 -23.95 -0.01 -7.79
N MET A 418 -24.33 0.12 -9.07
CA MET A 418 -24.16 1.36 -9.83
C MET A 418 -24.91 2.53 -9.19
N VAL A 419 -26.17 2.35 -8.78
CA VAL A 419 -26.94 3.39 -8.09
C VAL A 419 -26.28 3.79 -6.76
N VAL A 420 -25.85 2.80 -5.97
CA VAL A 420 -25.13 3.06 -4.71
C VAL A 420 -23.80 3.78 -4.97
N ALA A 421 -23.05 3.38 -6.00
CA ALA A 421 -21.79 3.99 -6.37
C ALA A 421 -21.96 5.45 -6.81
N VAL A 422 -22.96 5.75 -7.64
CA VAL A 422 -23.28 7.13 -8.05
C VAL A 422 -23.58 8.00 -6.84
N LEU A 423 -24.36 7.51 -5.87
CA LEU A 423 -24.71 8.28 -4.67
C LEU A 423 -23.52 8.44 -3.71
N LEU A 424 -22.85 7.34 -3.36
CA LEU A 424 -21.82 7.32 -2.32
C LEU A 424 -20.42 7.74 -2.81
N ALA A 425 -20.06 7.44 -4.06
CA ALA A 425 -18.76 7.74 -4.63
C ALA A 425 -18.80 8.88 -5.67
N GLY A 426 -19.97 9.27 -6.17
CA GLY A 426 -20.15 10.43 -7.05
C GLY A 426 -20.66 11.65 -6.29
N VAL A 427 -21.95 11.62 -5.91
CA VAL A 427 -22.67 12.79 -5.37
C VAL A 427 -22.11 13.25 -4.02
N ILE A 428 -21.96 12.35 -3.04
CA ILE A 428 -21.47 12.73 -1.70
C ILE A 428 -20.06 13.34 -1.79
N PRO A 429 -19.07 12.70 -2.45
CA PRO A 429 -17.74 13.29 -2.63
C PRO A 429 -17.78 14.65 -3.33
N LEU A 430 -18.51 14.78 -4.44
CA LEU A 430 -18.58 16.05 -5.18
C LEU A 430 -19.09 17.19 -4.28
N LEU A 431 -20.17 16.96 -3.54
CA LEU A 431 -20.74 17.97 -2.63
C LEU A 431 -19.77 18.32 -1.49
N LEU A 432 -19.08 17.31 -0.96
CA LEU A 432 -18.14 17.48 0.13
C LEU A 432 -16.88 18.23 -0.31
N GLY A 433 -16.36 17.92 -1.50
CA GLY A 433 -15.22 18.61 -2.10
C GLY A 433 -15.53 20.06 -2.43
N LEU A 434 -16.70 20.33 -3.03
CA LEU A 434 -17.18 21.70 -3.28
C LEU A 434 -17.27 22.49 -1.96
N LEU A 435 -17.80 21.89 -0.89
CA LEU A 435 -17.88 22.52 0.42
C LEU A 435 -16.48 22.84 0.96
N PHE A 436 -15.53 21.91 0.84
CA PHE A 436 -14.15 22.10 1.29
C PHE A 436 -13.46 23.23 0.51
N GLU A 437 -13.62 23.27 -0.82
CA GLU A 437 -13.10 24.33 -1.68
C GLU A 437 -13.63 25.69 -1.22
N LEU A 438 -14.94 25.82 -0.98
CA LEU A 438 -15.57 27.07 -0.55
C LEU A 438 -15.18 27.51 0.87
N VAL A 439 -14.96 26.57 1.79
CA VAL A 439 -14.64 26.88 3.19
C VAL A 439 -13.17 27.21 3.39
N ILE A 440 -12.26 26.45 2.76
CA ILE A 440 -10.83 26.50 3.07
C ILE A 440 -10.02 27.01 1.88
N VAL A 441 -10.17 26.41 0.71
CA VAL A 441 -9.25 26.67 -0.42
C VAL A 441 -9.52 28.03 -1.05
N ALA A 442 -10.75 28.35 -1.41
CA ALA A 442 -11.12 29.59 -2.07
C ALA A 442 -10.78 30.85 -1.23
N PRO A 443 -10.97 30.87 0.11
CA PRO A 443 -10.56 32.01 0.94
C PRO A 443 -9.05 32.13 1.15
N LEU A 444 -8.28 31.05 1.03
CA LEU A 444 -6.82 31.06 1.23
C LEU A 444 -6.05 31.28 -0.07
N ARG A 445 -6.52 30.72 -1.19
CA ARG A 445 -5.84 30.70 -2.47
C ARG A 445 -6.11 31.94 -3.30
N VAL A 446 -7.35 32.43 -3.32
CA VAL A 446 -7.79 33.42 -4.30
C VAL A 446 -7.93 34.79 -3.65
N PRO A 447 -7.22 35.84 -4.13
CA PRO A 447 -7.38 37.19 -3.64
C PRO A 447 -8.79 37.74 -3.91
N LEU A 448 -9.21 38.76 -3.17
CA LEU A 448 -10.57 39.31 -3.23
C LEU A 448 -10.92 39.89 -4.61
N ASP A 449 -9.93 40.31 -5.38
CA ASP A 449 -10.09 40.92 -6.70
C ASP A 449 -10.33 39.88 -7.82
N GLN A 450 -10.24 38.58 -7.50
CA GLN A 450 -10.35 37.50 -8.47
C GLN A 450 -11.49 36.52 -8.12
N THR A 451 -12.16 36.01 -9.15
CA THR A 451 -13.20 34.98 -9.01
C THR A 451 -12.57 33.58 -8.91
N PRO A 452 -13.04 32.71 -8.00
CA PRO A 452 -12.56 31.34 -7.91
C PRO A 452 -13.14 30.54 -9.08
N LEU A 453 -12.29 29.81 -9.81
CA LEU A 453 -12.72 28.89 -10.86
C LEU A 453 -12.88 27.50 -10.24
N PHE A 454 -14.06 26.91 -10.39
CA PHE A 454 -14.39 25.59 -9.88
C PHE A 454 -14.23 24.55 -10.99
N TYR A 455 -13.49 23.48 -10.70
CA TYR A 455 -13.32 22.35 -11.60
C TYR A 455 -13.98 21.12 -10.96
N PRO A 456 -15.17 20.70 -11.43
CA PRO A 456 -15.97 19.67 -10.76
C PRO A 456 -15.22 18.34 -10.54
N TRP A 457 -14.31 17.98 -11.44
CA TRP A 457 -13.49 16.78 -11.30
C TRP A 457 -12.44 16.91 -10.17
N GLN A 458 -11.84 18.08 -9.99
CA GLN A 458 -10.89 18.34 -8.90
C GLN A 458 -11.62 18.36 -7.56
N ASP A 459 -12.77 19.03 -7.49
CA ASP A 459 -13.62 19.05 -6.31
C ASP A 459 -14.06 17.64 -5.94
N TRP A 460 -14.49 16.83 -6.92
CA TRP A 460 -14.81 15.43 -6.70
C TRP A 460 -13.64 14.63 -6.10
N ALA A 461 -12.43 14.78 -6.66
CA ALA A 461 -11.24 14.07 -6.18
C ALA A 461 -10.88 14.45 -4.73
N LEU A 462 -10.88 15.75 -4.41
CA LEU A 462 -10.71 16.24 -3.03
C LEU A 462 -11.81 15.69 -2.13
N GLY A 463 -13.05 15.66 -2.60
CA GLY A 463 -14.19 15.08 -1.91
C GLY A 463 -14.03 13.61 -1.54
N VAL A 464 -13.49 12.79 -2.44
CA VAL A 464 -13.25 11.35 -2.20
C VAL A 464 -12.22 11.16 -1.09
N LEU A 465 -11.13 11.93 -1.12
CA LEU A 465 -10.09 11.90 -0.08
C LEU A 465 -10.69 12.23 1.30
N HIS A 466 -11.46 13.31 1.40
CA HIS A 466 -12.09 13.70 2.65
C HIS A 466 -13.18 12.73 3.09
N ALA A 467 -13.98 12.18 2.17
CA ALA A 467 -14.95 11.13 2.49
C ALA A 467 -14.27 9.90 3.08
N LYS A 468 -13.08 9.51 2.58
CA LYS A 468 -12.28 8.42 3.14
C LYS A 468 -11.75 8.74 4.54
N ILE A 469 -11.26 9.95 4.78
CA ILE A 469 -10.82 10.38 6.12
C ILE A 469 -12.00 10.36 7.10
N ILE A 470 -13.14 10.92 6.71
CA ILE A 470 -14.35 10.93 7.53
C ILE A 470 -14.79 9.49 7.81
N ALA A 471 -14.87 8.63 6.80
CA ALA A 471 -15.21 7.22 6.98
C ALA A 471 -14.25 6.51 7.96
N ALA A 472 -12.93 6.72 7.84
CA ALA A 472 -11.95 6.15 8.76
C ALA A 472 -12.16 6.62 10.20
N ILE A 473 -12.34 7.93 10.41
CA ILE A 473 -12.64 8.50 11.74
C ILE A 473 -13.97 7.94 12.26
N THR A 474 -14.98 7.77 11.39
CA THR A 474 -16.28 7.24 11.81
C THR A 474 -16.21 5.80 12.29
N LEU A 475 -15.37 4.98 11.65
CA LEU A 475 -15.17 3.57 12.00
C LEU A 475 -14.29 3.41 13.23
N MET A 476 -13.27 4.26 13.42
CA MET A 476 -12.45 4.30 14.63
C MET A 476 -13.18 4.92 15.83
N GLY A 477 -14.19 5.74 15.58
CA GLY A 477 -14.97 6.46 16.58
C GLY A 477 -15.90 5.58 17.43
N PRO A 478 -16.61 6.22 18.38
CA PRO A 478 -17.57 5.55 19.25
C PRO A 478 -18.75 4.96 18.47
N GLN A 479 -19.52 4.08 19.11
CA GLN A 479 -20.74 3.50 18.51
C GLN A 479 -21.81 4.59 18.33
N TRP A 480 -21.97 5.05 17.10
CA TRP A 480 -22.90 6.09 16.66
C TRP A 480 -23.65 5.63 15.42
N TRP A 481 -24.77 6.30 15.10
CA TRP A 481 -25.68 5.86 14.04
C TRP A 481 -25.02 5.68 12.67
N LEU A 482 -24.03 6.52 12.34
CA LEU A 482 -23.36 6.46 11.03
C LEU A 482 -22.44 5.24 10.92
N LYS A 483 -21.66 4.96 11.98
CA LYS A 483 -20.82 3.74 12.05
C LYS A 483 -21.66 2.49 11.95
N THR A 484 -22.77 2.39 12.69
CA THR A 484 -23.61 1.18 12.67
C THR A 484 -24.23 0.95 11.29
N VAL A 485 -24.63 2.01 10.59
CA VAL A 485 -25.14 1.92 9.21
C VAL A 485 -24.03 1.46 8.26
N ILE A 486 -22.81 2.02 8.35
CA ILE A 486 -21.68 1.64 7.49
C ILE A 486 -21.25 0.18 7.77
N GLU A 487 -21.13 -0.22 9.03
CA GLU A 487 -20.79 -1.59 9.44
C GLU A 487 -21.83 -2.60 8.94
N GLN A 488 -23.12 -2.26 9.02
CA GLN A 488 -24.17 -3.12 8.50
C GLN A 488 -24.13 -3.25 6.97
N VAL A 489 -23.88 -2.15 6.25
CA VAL A 489 -23.71 -2.20 4.79
C VAL A 489 -22.50 -3.04 4.40
N TYR A 490 -21.40 -2.93 5.16
CA TYR A 490 -20.22 -3.76 4.96
C TYR A 490 -20.50 -5.24 5.25
N ALA A 491 -21.21 -5.55 6.35
CA ALA A 491 -21.54 -6.92 6.76
C ALA A 491 -22.49 -7.64 5.78
N ASN A 492 -23.47 -6.92 5.20
CA ASN A 492 -24.38 -7.48 4.20
C ASN A 492 -23.66 -7.84 2.88
N GLY A 493 -22.53 -7.19 2.60
CA GLY A 493 -21.72 -7.42 1.40
C GLY A 493 -22.39 -6.96 0.10
N ILE A 494 -21.64 -7.06 -1.00
CA ILE A 494 -22.08 -6.57 -2.32
C ILE A 494 -23.21 -7.42 -2.92
N ARG A 495 -23.30 -8.70 -2.55
CA ARG A 495 -24.24 -9.64 -3.16
C ARG A 495 -25.68 -9.43 -2.69
N ASN A 496 -25.88 -8.96 -1.45
CA ASN A 496 -27.18 -8.74 -0.85
C ASN A 496 -27.37 -7.26 -0.47
N ILE A 497 -27.28 -6.37 -1.46
CA ILE A 497 -27.44 -4.92 -1.24
C ILE A 497 -28.92 -4.54 -1.07
N ASP A 498 -29.23 -4.00 0.11
CA ASP A 498 -30.50 -3.33 0.41
C ASP A 498 -30.46 -1.86 -0.02
N LEU A 499 -30.76 -1.60 -1.29
CA LEU A 499 -30.69 -0.26 -1.88
C LEU A 499 -31.50 0.77 -1.08
N LEU A 500 -32.74 0.44 -0.69
CA LEU A 500 -33.61 1.34 0.05
C LEU A 500 -33.03 1.71 1.43
N TYR A 501 -32.38 0.75 2.09
CA TYR A 501 -31.73 0.99 3.37
C TYR A 501 -30.57 1.97 3.22
N ILE A 502 -29.69 1.74 2.25
CA ILE A 502 -28.53 2.62 1.98
C ILE A 502 -29.01 4.02 1.60
N VAL A 503 -29.97 4.14 0.69
CA VAL A 503 -30.46 5.46 0.25
C VAL A 503 -31.08 6.22 1.42
N ARG A 504 -31.96 5.57 2.20
CA ARG A 504 -32.74 6.26 3.24
C ARG A 504 -31.95 6.51 4.52
N ARG A 505 -31.06 5.59 4.91
CA ARG A 505 -30.32 5.66 6.19
C ARG A 505 -28.92 6.25 6.04
N LEU A 506 -28.29 6.16 4.87
CA LEU A 506 -26.93 6.65 4.64
C LEU A 506 -26.91 7.85 3.67
N ALA A 507 -27.32 7.64 2.42
CA ALA A 507 -27.08 8.63 1.37
C ALA A 507 -27.92 9.90 1.53
N ALA A 508 -29.25 9.77 1.65
CA ALA A 508 -30.16 10.89 1.76
C ALA A 508 -29.84 11.84 2.93
N PRO A 509 -29.67 11.38 4.20
CA PRO A 509 -29.39 12.31 5.30
C PRO A 509 -28.05 13.03 5.12
N VAL A 510 -27.01 12.35 4.62
CA VAL A 510 -25.70 12.97 4.37
C VAL A 510 -25.78 13.99 3.23
N ILE A 511 -26.41 13.64 2.10
CA ILE A 511 -26.63 14.54 0.97
C ILE A 511 -27.44 15.77 1.41
N CYS A 512 -28.52 15.58 2.18
CA CYS A 512 -29.31 16.70 2.69
C CYS A 512 -28.49 17.64 3.57
N VAL A 513 -27.67 17.12 4.49
CA VAL A 513 -26.81 17.96 5.34
C VAL A 513 -25.77 18.71 4.51
N LEU A 514 -25.12 18.06 3.56
CA LEU A 514 -24.14 18.70 2.66
C LEU A 514 -24.79 19.78 1.79
N LEU A 515 -25.95 19.49 1.18
CA LEU A 515 -26.70 20.47 0.40
C LEU A 515 -27.14 21.65 1.25
N LEU A 516 -27.64 21.43 2.47
CA LEU A 516 -27.99 22.52 3.38
C LEU A 516 -26.77 23.38 3.72
N SER A 517 -25.61 22.75 3.97
CA SER A 517 -24.38 23.48 4.27
C SER A 517 -23.85 24.31 3.10
N LEU A 518 -24.19 23.93 1.85
CA LEU A 518 -23.85 24.68 0.65
C LEU A 518 -24.89 25.78 0.35
N CYS A 519 -26.17 25.45 0.44
CA CYS A 519 -27.26 26.36 0.07
C CYS A 519 -27.46 27.49 1.10
N VAL A 520 -27.34 27.22 2.39
CA VAL A 520 -27.60 28.25 3.43
C VAL A 520 -26.64 29.45 3.30
N PRO A 521 -25.31 29.29 3.25
CA PRO A 521 -24.40 30.43 3.08
C PRO A 521 -24.63 31.16 1.74
N TYR A 522 -24.91 30.42 0.67
CA TYR A 522 -25.20 31.00 -0.65
C TYR A 522 -26.45 31.89 -0.62
N THR A 523 -27.56 31.41 -0.04
CA THR A 523 -28.79 32.19 0.08
C THR A 523 -28.62 33.41 0.98
N VAL A 524 -27.82 33.32 2.06
CA VAL A 524 -27.50 34.47 2.90
C VAL A 524 -26.68 35.51 2.12
N SER A 525 -25.63 35.07 1.42
CA SER A 525 -24.77 35.96 0.64
C SER A 525 -25.52 36.62 -0.53
N LYS A 526 -26.14 35.85 -1.43
CA LYS A 526 -26.79 36.41 -2.64
C LYS A 526 -28.22 36.90 -2.43
N GLY A 527 -28.90 36.46 -1.37
CA GLY A 527 -30.28 36.86 -1.07
C GLY A 527 -30.35 37.99 -0.05
N VAL A 528 -29.76 37.82 1.14
CA VAL A 528 -29.92 38.76 2.26
C VAL A 528 -29.04 40.00 2.10
N THR A 529 -27.77 39.85 1.66
CA THR A 529 -26.86 41.01 1.56
C THR A 529 -27.30 42.10 0.56
N PRO A 530 -27.83 41.80 -0.65
CA PRO A 530 -28.28 42.86 -1.55
C PRO A 530 -29.54 43.58 -1.04
N LEU A 531 -30.40 42.89 -0.28
CA LEU A 531 -31.57 43.51 0.36
C LEU A 531 -31.20 44.56 1.41
N LEU A 532 -30.00 44.46 1.98
CA LEU A 532 -29.47 45.41 2.97
C LEU A 532 -28.73 46.62 2.34
N ALA A 533 -28.76 46.77 0.99
CA ALA A 533 -28.15 47.87 0.25
C ALA A 533 -26.65 48.11 0.57
N VAL A 534 -25.92 47.02 0.81
CA VAL A 534 -24.51 47.05 1.21
C VAL A 534 -23.60 47.29 -0.01
N GLN A 535 -22.50 48.04 0.18
CA GLN A 535 -21.47 48.33 -0.83
C GLN A 535 -20.91 47.05 -1.48
N THR A 536 -20.55 47.10 -2.76
CA THR A 536 -20.09 45.95 -3.56
C THR A 536 -18.86 45.25 -2.98
N GLU A 537 -17.91 45.98 -2.40
CA GLU A 537 -16.72 45.41 -1.75
C GLU A 537 -17.05 44.60 -0.49
N MET A 538 -18.06 45.04 0.26
CA MET A 538 -18.50 44.31 1.45
C MET A 538 -19.32 43.07 1.06
N GLN A 539 -20.01 43.07 -0.09
CA GLN A 539 -20.68 41.89 -0.63
C GLN A 539 -19.69 40.79 -1.02
N THR A 540 -18.59 41.13 -1.70
CA THR A 540 -17.54 40.15 -2.07
C THR A 540 -16.84 39.59 -0.84
N LEU A 541 -16.63 40.42 0.20
CA LEU A 541 -16.06 39.99 1.47
C LEU A 541 -16.99 39.01 2.21
N VAL A 542 -18.30 39.29 2.26
CA VAL A 542 -19.29 38.39 2.86
C VAL A 542 -19.35 37.07 2.10
N GLU A 543 -19.35 37.09 0.77
CA GLU A 543 -19.34 35.89 -0.08
C GLU A 543 -18.15 34.96 0.22
N ARG A 544 -16.97 35.52 0.51
CA ARG A 544 -15.77 34.75 0.84
C ARG A 544 -15.70 34.24 2.28
N ARG A 545 -16.34 34.93 3.24
CA ARG A 545 -16.20 34.64 4.68
C ARG A 545 -17.40 33.92 5.28
N ILE A 546 -18.57 33.92 4.63
CA ILE A 546 -19.80 33.31 5.15
C ILE A 546 -19.67 31.80 5.38
N TYR A 547 -19.00 31.08 4.45
CA TYR A 547 -18.78 29.64 4.52
C TYR A 547 -17.91 29.23 5.73
N PRO A 548 -16.67 29.76 5.90
CA PRO A 548 -15.85 29.43 7.06
C PRO A 548 -16.48 29.92 8.38
N PHE A 549 -17.18 31.05 8.38
CA PHE A 549 -17.87 31.56 9.57
C PHE A 549 -18.96 30.61 10.05
N LEU A 550 -19.86 30.17 9.14
CA LEU A 550 -20.94 29.25 9.51
C LEU A 550 -20.41 27.89 9.96
N LEU A 551 -19.34 27.38 9.33
CA LEU A 551 -18.70 26.15 9.79
C LEU A 551 -18.16 26.30 11.22
N MET A 552 -17.48 27.42 11.52
CA MET A 552 -16.95 27.69 12.86
C MET A 552 -18.07 27.73 13.91
N VAL A 553 -19.20 28.38 13.60
CA VAL A 553 -20.39 28.40 14.48
C VAL A 553 -20.93 26.98 14.72
N VAL A 554 -21.06 26.17 13.67
CA VAL A 554 -21.54 24.78 13.80
C VAL A 554 -20.59 23.94 14.66
N ILE A 555 -19.28 24.08 14.47
CA ILE A 555 -18.26 23.38 15.27
C ILE A 555 -18.34 23.81 16.74
N LEU A 556 -18.47 25.11 17.02
CA LEU A 556 -18.62 25.61 18.38
C LEU A 556 -19.88 25.07 19.05
N LEU A 557 -21.02 25.07 18.36
CA LEU A 557 -22.26 24.47 18.87
C LEU A 557 -22.12 22.96 19.13
N ALA A 558 -21.42 22.24 18.24
CA ALA A 558 -21.14 20.82 18.42
C ALA A 558 -20.28 20.58 19.67
N ILE A 559 -19.19 21.34 19.85
CA ILE A 559 -18.32 21.27 21.03
C ILE A 559 -19.12 21.58 22.29
N LEU A 560 -19.89 22.67 22.31
CA LEU A 560 -20.74 23.02 23.45
C LEU A 560 -21.74 21.91 23.79
N SER A 561 -22.41 21.34 22.78
CA SER A 561 -23.34 20.21 22.98
C SER A 561 -22.64 18.97 23.53
N PHE A 562 -21.39 18.73 23.13
CA PHE A 562 -20.58 17.62 23.61
C PHE A 562 -20.16 17.86 25.06
N GLN A 563 -19.68 19.06 25.38
CA GLN A 563 -19.32 19.44 26.75
C GLN A 563 -20.52 19.33 27.69
N ILE A 564 -21.70 19.84 27.31
CA ILE A 564 -22.94 19.70 28.09
C ILE A 564 -23.27 18.22 28.35
N ARG A 565 -23.09 17.34 27.35
CA ARG A 565 -23.29 15.90 27.52
C ARG A 565 -22.28 15.26 28.47
N GLN A 566 -21.00 15.66 28.40
CA GLN A 566 -19.98 15.18 29.34
C GLN A 566 -20.26 15.65 30.77
N PHE A 567 -20.62 16.93 30.95
CA PHE A 567 -21.04 17.47 32.24
C PHE A 567 -22.25 16.74 32.80
N LYS A 568 -23.25 16.44 31.96
CA LYS A 568 -24.43 15.68 32.39
C LYS A 568 -24.04 14.26 32.84
N ARG A 569 -23.18 13.57 32.09
CA ARG A 569 -22.67 12.23 32.47
C ARG A 569 -21.88 12.28 33.77
N LEU A 570 -20.99 13.27 33.93
CA LEU A 570 -20.21 13.45 35.15
C LEU A 570 -21.12 13.75 36.35
N TYR A 571 -22.11 14.62 36.17
CA TYR A 571 -23.10 14.93 37.20
C TYR A 571 -23.91 13.69 37.60
N GLU A 572 -24.39 12.91 36.63
CA GLU A 572 -25.09 11.65 36.88
C GLU A 572 -24.19 10.63 37.60
N HIS A 573 -22.91 10.54 37.24
CA HIS A 573 -21.95 9.67 37.91
C HIS A 573 -21.73 10.07 39.37
N ILE A 574 -21.43 11.35 39.64
CA ILE A 574 -21.25 11.87 41.00
C ILE A 574 -22.53 11.66 41.84
N LYS A 575 -23.71 11.92 41.23
CA LYS A 575 -25.00 11.72 41.88
C LYS A 575 -25.21 10.24 42.23
N ASN A 576 -24.90 9.34 41.31
CA ASN A 576 -25.03 7.91 41.56
C ASN A 576 -24.04 7.46 42.65
N ASP A 577 -22.77 7.84 42.59
CA ASP A 577 -21.79 7.44 43.61
C ASP A 577 -22.17 7.88 45.02
N LYS A 578 -22.75 9.09 45.16
CA LYS A 578 -23.05 9.67 46.46
C LYS A 578 -24.42 9.31 47.03
N TYR A 579 -25.40 8.99 46.16
CA TYR A 579 -26.80 8.79 46.56
C TYR A 579 -27.41 7.44 46.15
N LEU A 580 -26.69 6.61 45.38
CA LEU A 580 -27.20 5.31 44.95
C LEU A 580 -26.92 4.24 46.03
N VAL A 581 -27.94 3.94 46.83
CA VAL A 581 -27.86 2.95 47.93
C VAL A 581 -27.83 1.51 47.39
N GLY A 582 -28.29 1.27 46.16
CA GLY A 582 -28.21 -0.02 45.46
C GLY A 582 -28.94 -0.03 44.12
N GLN A 583 -28.53 -0.91 43.20
CA GLN A 583 -29.22 -1.14 41.93
C GLN A 583 -30.01 -2.46 42.00
N ARG A 584 -31.33 -2.41 41.75
CA ARG A 584 -32.15 -3.61 41.59
C ARG A 584 -32.29 -3.89 40.09
N LEU A 585 -31.67 -4.96 39.62
CA LEU A 585 -31.87 -5.46 38.26
C LEU A 585 -33.32 -5.93 38.11
N VAL A 586 -34.10 -5.20 37.31
CA VAL A 586 -35.43 -5.62 36.91
C VAL A 586 -35.29 -6.30 35.56
N ASN A 587 -35.43 -7.63 35.54
CA ASN A 587 -35.55 -8.36 34.28
C ASN A 587 -36.82 -7.88 33.59
N TYR A 588 -36.66 -7.27 32.42
CA TYR A 588 -37.77 -6.86 31.57
C TYR A 588 -38.34 -8.14 30.94
N GLU A 589 -39.34 -8.74 31.58
CA GLU A 589 -40.13 -9.78 30.92
C GLU A 589 -40.91 -9.12 29.77
N ARG A 590 -40.51 -9.42 28.54
CA ARG A 590 -41.29 -9.04 27.36
C ARG A 590 -42.63 -9.75 27.49
N ARG A 591 -43.69 -8.99 27.80
CA ARG A 591 -45.08 -9.45 27.90
C ARG A 591 -45.40 -10.32 26.70
N SER A 592 -45.36 -11.65 26.87
CA SER A 592 -45.87 -12.56 25.87
C SER A 592 -47.37 -12.34 25.84
N THR A 593 -47.87 -11.93 24.68
CA THR A 593 -49.30 -11.83 24.42
C THR A 593 -49.86 -13.25 24.50
N SER A 594 -50.25 -13.70 25.68
CA SER A 594 -51.07 -14.89 25.85
C SER A 594 -52.44 -14.57 25.27
N ALA A 595 -52.60 -14.96 23.99
CA ALA A 595 -53.88 -15.08 23.33
C ALA A 595 -54.78 -15.98 24.18
N SER A 596 -55.78 -15.38 24.81
CA SER A 596 -56.90 -16.09 25.39
C SER A 596 -57.80 -16.56 24.25
N TYR A 597 -57.47 -17.73 23.70
CA TYR A 597 -58.42 -18.52 22.93
C TYR A 597 -59.29 -19.32 23.92
N SER A 598 -60.58 -18.96 23.95
CA SER A 598 -61.78 -19.80 24.09
C SER A 598 -61.79 -20.99 25.07
N THR A 599 -62.78 -21.03 25.98
CA THR A 599 -64.01 -21.87 25.89
C THR A 599 -64.71 -21.93 27.25
N SER A 600 -65.87 -21.29 27.41
CA SER A 600 -67.20 -21.92 27.57
C SER A 600 -68.26 -20.83 27.57
#